data_AF-A0A378ACS4-F1
#
_entry.id   AF-A0A378ACS4-F1
#
_cell.length_a   1.000
_cell.length_b   1.000
_cell.length_c   1.000
_cell.angle_alpha   90.00
_cell.angle_beta   90.00
_cell.angle_gamma   90.00
#
_symmetry.space_group_name_H-M   'P 1'
#
loop_
_entity.id
_entity.type
_entity.pdbx_description
1 polymer ?
#
loop_
_entity_poly.entity_id
_entity_poly.type
_entity_poly.pdbx_seq_one_letter_code
_entity_poly.pdbx_strand_id
1 'polypeptide(L)'
;MFSTTVTETVGLKNKKPVLFFSLEMPVEQISERVAFHRARVSKEDLLSKVSGKMDEAWGKVIHCMKEFIDSPIYINDKPSLSVHQVRAEARRMSKKLGGLGVVIVDYLQKMRMSGPGRT
;
A
#
# COMPACT_ATOMS: atom_id res chain seq x y z
N MET A 1 2.23 -6.24 7.52
CA MET A 1 1.03 -7.05 7.18
C MET A 1 -0.25 -6.36 7.62
N PHE A 2 -0.34 -5.83 8.85
CA PHE A 2 -1.52 -5.05 9.28
C PHE A 2 -1.80 -3.82 8.41
N SER A 3 -0.78 -3.00 8.12
CA SER A 3 -0.89 -1.82 7.25
C SER A 3 -1.46 -2.14 5.87
N THR A 4 -1.01 -3.24 5.24
CA THR A 4 -1.51 -3.73 3.96
C THR A 4 -2.96 -4.24 4.05
N THR A 5 -3.36 -4.87 5.15
CA THR A 5 -4.77 -5.32 5.35
C THR A 5 -5.72 -4.13 5.52
N VAL A 6 -5.31 -3.10 6.26
CA VAL A 6 -6.11 -1.85 6.38
C VAL A 6 -6.22 -1.18 5.02
N THR A 7 -5.11 -1.11 4.27
CA THR A 7 -5.06 -0.57 2.91
C THR A 7 -6.04 -1.29 1.98
N GLU A 8 -6.03 -2.62 1.98
CA GLU A 8 -6.97 -3.44 1.20
C GLU A 8 -8.42 -3.18 1.61
N THR A 9 -8.71 -3.15 2.91
CA THR A 9 -10.09 -2.99 3.40
C THR A 9 -10.64 -1.61 3.05
N VAL A 10 -9.87 -0.54 3.24
CA VAL A 10 -10.34 0.83 2.95
C VAL A 10 -10.35 1.11 1.45
N GLY A 11 -9.26 0.78 0.75
CA GLY A 11 -9.08 1.12 -0.66
C GLY A 11 -9.79 0.19 -1.63
N LEU A 12 -9.71 -1.12 -1.42
CA LEU A 12 -10.29 -2.11 -2.34
C LEU A 12 -11.73 -2.45 -2.02
N LYS A 13 -12.05 -2.73 -0.75
CA LYS A 13 -13.41 -3.14 -0.35
C LYS A 13 -14.35 -1.94 -0.21
N ASN A 14 -13.94 -0.92 0.53
CA ASN A 14 -14.79 0.25 0.79
C ASN A 14 -14.68 1.35 -0.27
N LYS A 15 -13.76 1.20 -1.24
CA LYS A 15 -13.51 2.17 -2.32
C LYS A 15 -13.30 3.60 -1.83
N LYS A 16 -12.67 3.76 -0.65
CA LYS A 16 -12.31 5.07 -0.08
C LYS A 16 -10.85 5.38 -0.32
N PRO A 17 -10.48 6.64 -0.59
CA PRO A 17 -9.08 7.02 -0.80
C PRO A 17 -8.16 6.66 0.37
N VAL A 18 -7.07 5.95 0.07
CA VAL A 18 -6.00 5.60 1.01
C VAL A 18 -4.74 6.35 0.62
N LEU A 19 -4.11 7.02 1.59
CA LEU A 19 -2.77 7.57 1.41
C LEU A 19 -1.79 6.81 2.31
N PHE A 20 -0.85 6.08 1.71
CA PHE A 20 0.13 5.25 2.41
C PHE A 20 1.52 5.84 2.21
N PHE A 21 2.16 6.24 3.30
CA PHE A 21 3.58 6.59 3.36
C PHE A 21 4.40 5.37 3.77
N SER A 22 5.19 4.83 2.85
CA SER A 22 6.12 3.73 3.12
C SER A 22 7.54 4.27 3.21
N LEU A 23 8.16 4.15 4.38
CA LEU A 23 9.48 4.73 4.64
C LEU A 23 10.61 3.71 4.49
N GLU A 24 10.29 2.44 4.20
CA GLU A 24 11.26 1.38 3.95
C GLU A 24 10.95 0.57 2.70
N MET A 25 9.68 0.22 2.51
CA MET A 25 9.32 -0.74 1.48
C MET A 25 8.95 -0.01 0.19
N PRO A 26 9.54 -0.40 -0.96
CA PRO A 26 9.09 0.08 -2.26
C PRO A 26 7.62 -0.23 -2.51
N VAL A 27 7.00 0.58 -3.38
CA VAL A 27 5.60 0.40 -3.77
C VAL A 27 5.34 -0.99 -4.36
N GLU A 28 6.29 -1.56 -5.08
CA GLU A 28 6.19 -2.89 -5.70
C GLU A 28 6.02 -3.98 -4.64
N GLN A 29 6.82 -3.94 -3.57
CA GLN A 29 6.75 -4.92 -2.49
C GLN A 29 5.43 -4.83 -1.71
N ILE A 30 4.88 -3.63 -1.55
CA ILE A 30 3.58 -3.43 -0.92
C ILE A 30 2.47 -4.00 -1.81
N SER A 31 2.51 -3.68 -3.10
CA SER A 31 1.53 -4.12 -4.09
C SER A 31 1.50 -5.65 -4.19
N GLU A 32 2.69 -6.26 -4.25
CA GLU A 32 2.89 -7.72 -4.26
C GLU A 32 2.29 -8.38 -3.01
N ARG A 33 2.54 -7.82 -1.81
CA ARG A 33 1.96 -8.34 -0.56
C ARG A 33 0.43 -8.26 -0.55
N VAL A 34 -0.16 -7.17 -1.03
CA VAL A 34 -1.62 -7.03 -1.13
C VAL A 34 -2.19 -8.03 -2.13
N ALA A 35 -1.55 -8.18 -3.30
CA ALA A 35 -1.99 -9.10 -4.35
C ALA A 35 -1.95 -10.56 -3.88
N PHE A 36 -0.86 -11.01 -3.26
CA PHE A 36 -0.76 -12.38 -2.77
C PHE A 36 -1.72 -12.66 -1.62
N HIS A 37 -1.88 -11.72 -0.68
CA HIS A 37 -2.83 -11.87 0.41
C HIS A 37 -4.27 -12.02 -0.10
N ARG A 38 -4.63 -11.25 -1.13
CA ARG A 38 -5.98 -11.24 -1.72
C ARG A 38 -6.24 -12.41 -2.65
N ALA A 39 -5.24 -12.81 -3.44
CA ALA A 39 -5.35 -13.93 -4.39
C ALA A 39 -5.60 -15.27 -3.70
N ARG A 40 -5.30 -15.38 -2.39
CA ARG A 40 -5.37 -16.63 -1.60
C ARG A 40 -4.63 -17.79 -2.28
N VAL A 41 -3.51 -17.45 -2.90
CA VAL A 41 -2.62 -18.38 -3.60
C VAL A 41 -1.47 -18.72 -2.67
N SER A 42 -1.19 -20.02 -2.50
CA SER A 42 -0.05 -20.47 -1.69
C SER A 42 1.23 -20.51 -2.54
N LYS A 43 2.40 -20.61 -1.89
CA LYS A 43 3.67 -20.77 -2.62
C LYS A 43 3.70 -22.09 -3.41
N GLU A 44 3.06 -23.13 -2.90
CA GLU A 44 2.95 -24.44 -3.53
C GLU A 44 2.12 -24.38 -4.82
N ASP A 45 1.11 -23.51 -4.87
CA ASP A 45 0.32 -23.29 -6.09
C ASP A 45 1.15 -22.61 -7.19
N LEU A 46 1.97 -21.63 -6.82
CA LEU A 46 2.87 -20.90 -7.74
C LEU A 46 4.03 -21.75 -8.25
N LEU A 47 4.38 -22.82 -7.54
CA LEU A 47 5.45 -23.75 -7.90
C LEU A 47 4.91 -25.12 -8.35
N SER A 48 3.60 -25.21 -8.59
CA SER A 48 2.96 -26.48 -8.89
C SER A 48 3.44 -27.03 -10.23
N LYS A 49 3.84 -28.30 -10.23
CA LYS A 49 4.18 -29.06 -11.46
C LYS A 49 2.94 -29.65 -12.13
N VAL A 50 1.75 -29.46 -11.55
CA VAL A 50 0.48 -29.88 -12.16
C VAL A 50 0.18 -28.92 -13.31
N SER A 51 0.02 -29.47 -14.52
CA SER A 51 -0.24 -28.69 -15.73
C SER A 51 -1.44 -27.73 -15.53
N GLY A 52 -1.25 -26.46 -15.87
CA GLY A 52 -2.27 -25.40 -15.77
C GLY A 52 -2.48 -24.80 -14.36
N LYS A 53 -2.09 -25.50 -13.27
CA LYS A 53 -2.33 -25.00 -11.91
C LYS A 53 -1.47 -23.77 -11.57
N MET A 54 -0.22 -23.77 -12.02
CA MET A 54 0.68 -22.62 -11.88
C MET A 54 0.14 -21.39 -12.63
N ASP A 55 -0.33 -21.57 -13.86
CA ASP A 55 -0.84 -20.47 -14.69
C ASP A 55 -2.13 -19.88 -14.11
N GLU A 56 -3.02 -20.72 -13.57
CA GLU A 56 -4.22 -20.26 -12.87
C GLU A 56 -3.86 -19.44 -11.61
N ALA A 57 -2.87 -19.90 -10.84
CA ALA A 57 -2.38 -19.20 -9.67
C ALA A 57 -1.82 -17.81 -10.02
N TRP A 58 -0.99 -17.73 -11.06
CA TRP A 58 -0.49 -16.44 -11.58
C TRP A 58 -1.61 -15.56 -12.12
N GLY A 59 -2.61 -16.14 -12.79
CA GLY A 59 -3.79 -15.42 -13.26
C GLY A 59 -4.55 -14.70 -12.13
N LYS A 60 -4.74 -15.39 -10.98
CA LYS A 60 -5.37 -14.81 -9.78
C LYS A 60 -4.57 -13.64 -9.21
N VAL A 61 -3.24 -13.78 -9.14
CA VAL A 61 -2.34 -12.73 -8.66
C VAL A 61 -2.39 -11.50 -9.57
N ILE A 62 -2.28 -11.70 -10.89
CA ILE A 62 -2.36 -10.62 -11.88
C ILE A 62 -3.70 -9.90 -11.80
N HIS A 63 -4.81 -10.64 -11.64
CA HIS A 63 -6.13 -10.05 -11.46
C HIS A 63 -6.18 -9.15 -10.22
N CYS A 64 -5.68 -9.64 -9.08
CA CYS A 64 -5.63 -8.83 -7.84
C CYS A 64 -4.73 -7.59 -7.98
N MET A 65 -3.62 -7.70 -8.71
CA MET A 65 -2.76 -6.54 -9.00
C MET A 65 -3.48 -5.50 -9.85
N LYS A 66 -4.26 -5.91 -10.85
CA LYS A 66 -5.06 -4.97 -11.66
C LYS A 66 -6.07 -4.23 -10.79
N GLU A 67 -6.81 -4.95 -9.94
CA GLU A 67 -7.74 -4.32 -9.00
C GLU A 67 -7.05 -3.31 -8.07
N PHE A 68 -5.82 -3.61 -7.65
CA PHE A 68 -5.01 -2.70 -6.83
C PHE A 68 -4.60 -1.43 -7.58
N ILE A 69 -4.15 -1.56 -8.83
CA ILE A 69 -3.77 -0.41 -9.67
C ILE A 69 -4.97 0.52 -9.91
N ASP A 70 -6.15 -0.04 -10.12
CA ASP A 70 -7.38 0.72 -10.39
C ASP A 70 -8.04 1.28 -9.11
N SER A 71 -7.48 0.98 -7.94
CA SER A 71 -8.04 1.39 -6.65
C SER A 71 -7.66 2.82 -6.27
N PRO A 72 -8.42 3.48 -5.38
CA PRO A 72 -8.05 4.80 -4.86
C PRO A 72 -6.95 4.69 -3.78
N ILE A 73 -5.90 3.91 -4.03
CA ILE A 73 -4.76 3.73 -3.13
C ILE A 73 -3.57 4.51 -3.70
N TYR A 74 -3.05 5.43 -2.90
CA TYR A 74 -1.91 6.28 -3.24
C TYR A 74 -0.75 5.96 -2.31
N ILE A 75 0.36 5.45 -2.87
CA ILE A 75 1.56 5.12 -2.11
C ILE A 75 2.64 6.17 -2.38
N ASN A 76 3.25 6.65 -1.31
CA ASN A 76 4.45 7.46 -1.35
C ASN A 76 5.56 6.71 -0.61
N ASP A 77 6.54 6.23 -1.35
CA ASP A 77 7.67 5.43 -0.87
C ASP A 77 8.95 6.27 -0.67
N LYS A 78 8.84 7.60 -0.64
CA LYS A 78 9.99 8.48 -0.42
C LYS A 78 10.56 8.25 0.98
N PRO A 79 11.87 7.94 1.11
CA PRO A 79 12.48 7.75 2.40
C PRO A 79 12.59 9.07 3.17
N SER A 80 12.69 8.99 4.49
CA SER A 80 13.06 10.12 5.36
C SER A 80 12.12 11.33 5.36
N LEU A 81 10.82 11.15 5.13
CA LEU A 81 9.84 12.24 5.22
C LEU A 81 9.73 12.78 6.66
N SER A 82 9.63 14.11 6.80
CA SER A 82 9.29 14.75 8.07
C SER A 82 7.78 14.70 8.32
N VAL A 83 7.38 14.87 9.58
CA VAL A 83 5.95 14.94 9.98
C VAL A 83 5.23 16.08 9.25
N HIS A 84 5.93 17.20 9.03
CA HIS A 84 5.37 18.34 8.29
C HIS A 84 5.11 18.01 6.83
N GLN A 85 6.00 17.26 6.17
CA GLN A 85 5.83 16.83 4.79
C GLN A 85 4.66 15.85 4.65
N VAL A 86 4.58 14.84 5.51
CA VAL A 86 3.45 13.89 5.57
C VAL A 86 2.13 14.64 5.74
N ARG A 87 2.07 15.58 6.69
CA ARG A 87 0.87 16.39 6.95
C ARG A 87 0.48 17.27 5.77
N ALA A 88 1.44 17.93 5.13
CA ALA A 88 1.19 18.81 3.99
C ALA A 88 0.62 18.01 2.80
N GLU A 89 1.21 16.84 2.52
CA GLU A 89 0.77 15.97 1.45
C GLU A 89 -0.61 15.36 1.72
N ALA A 90 -0.88 14.89 2.95
CA ALA A 90 -2.19 14.39 3.34
C ALA A 90 -3.29 15.45 3.16
N ARG A 91 -3.03 16.71 3.55
CA ARG A 91 -3.98 17.82 3.33
C ARG A 91 -4.21 18.10 1.84
N ARG A 92 -3.14 18.13 1.03
CA ARG A 92 -3.23 18.33 -0.42
C ARG A 92 -4.07 17.22 -1.08
N MET A 93 -3.80 15.96 -0.73
CA MET A 93 -4.51 14.81 -1.27
C MET A 93 -5.96 14.77 -0.82
N SER A 94 -6.25 15.06 0.45
CA SER A 94 -7.61 15.18 0.97
C SER A 94 -8.41 16.24 0.19
N LYS A 95 -7.84 17.43 -0.05
CA LYS A 95 -8.49 18.46 -0.88
C LYS A 95 -8.73 17.98 -2.32
N LYS A 96 -7.75 17.31 -2.94
CA LYS A 96 -7.84 16.81 -4.32
C LYS A 96 -8.92 15.73 -4.49
N LEU A 97 -9.09 14.87 -3.49
CA LEU A 97 -9.93 13.67 -3.57
C LEU A 97 -11.29 13.82 -2.88
N GLY A 98 -11.57 15.00 -2.29
CA GLY A 98 -12.79 15.23 -1.53
C GLY A 98 -12.82 14.54 -0.16
N GLY A 99 -11.65 14.18 0.37
CA GLY A 99 -11.46 13.45 1.63
C GLY A 99 -10.51 12.27 1.49
N LEU A 100 -9.98 11.82 2.63
CA LEU A 100 -9.23 10.56 2.73
C LEU A 100 -9.98 9.63 3.69
N GLY A 101 -10.08 8.35 3.33
CA GLY A 101 -10.61 7.31 4.21
C GLY A 101 -9.61 6.91 5.29
N VAL A 102 -8.31 6.90 4.96
CA VAL A 102 -7.24 6.63 5.92
C VAL A 102 -5.91 7.21 5.43
N VAL A 103 -5.07 7.61 6.38
CA VAL A 103 -3.65 7.90 6.17
C VAL A 103 -2.83 6.90 6.96
N ILE A 104 -1.92 6.19 6.30
CA ILE A 104 -1.06 5.16 6.89
C ILE A 104 0.39 5.61 6.79
N VAL A 105 1.16 5.46 7.86
CA VAL A 105 2.61 5.73 7.88
C VAL A 105 3.33 4.50 8.43
N ASP A 106 4.12 3.84 7.59
CA ASP A 106 4.86 2.62 7.92
C ASP A 106 6.35 2.85 7.57
N TYR A 107 7.24 3.14 8.52
CA TYR A 107 7.10 3.17 9.98
C TYR A 107 7.78 4.41 10.58
N LEU A 108 7.17 4.95 11.65
CA LEU A 108 7.45 6.27 12.21
C LEU A 108 8.92 6.51 12.60
N GLN A 109 9.66 5.46 12.98
CA GLN A 109 11.07 5.58 13.37
C GLN A 109 11.98 6.10 12.24
N LYS A 110 11.58 5.92 10.98
CA LYS A 110 12.30 6.44 9.81
C LYS A 110 11.92 7.87 9.42
N MET A 111 11.05 8.52 10.18
CA MET A 111 10.73 9.92 9.97
C MET A 111 11.83 10.82 10.51
N ARG A 112 12.11 11.91 9.79
CA ARG A 112 13.00 12.95 10.30
C ARG A 112 12.28 13.74 11.39
N MET A 113 12.84 13.72 12.60
CA MET A 113 12.39 14.58 13.68
C MET A 113 12.83 16.02 13.34
N SER A 114 11.89 16.87 12.93
CA SER A 114 12.12 18.32 13.01
C SER A 114 12.02 18.71 14.47
N GLY A 115 13.14 18.68 15.19
CA GLY A 115 13.22 19.35 16.47
C GLY A 115 13.02 20.86 16.25
N PRO A 116 12.27 21.57 17.11
CA PRO A 116 12.45 23.01 17.18
C PRO A 116 13.91 23.23 17.57
N GLY A 117 14.66 23.97 16.76
CA GLY A 117 15.90 24.57 17.24
C GLY A 117 15.52 25.38 18.46
N ARG A 118 15.84 24.87 19.65
CA ARG A 118 15.75 25.64 20.88
C ARG A 118 16.78 26.76 20.74
N THR A 119 16.30 27.96 20.44
CA THR A 119 16.98 29.21 20.78
C THR A 119 16.87 29.44 22.26
#